data_AF-A0AA38YMQ7-F1
#
_entry.id   AF-A0AA38YMQ7-F1
#
_cell.length_a   1.000
_cell.length_b   1.000
_cell.length_c   1.000
_cell.angle_alpha   90.00
_cell.angle_beta   90.00
_cell.angle_gamma   90.00
#
_symmetry.space_group_name_H-M   'P 1'
#
loop_
_entity.id
_entity.type
_entity.pdbx_description
1 polymer ?
#
loop_
_entity_poly.entity_id
_entity_poly.type
_entity_poly.pdbx_seq_one_letter_code
_entity_poly.pdbx_strand_id
1 'polypeptide(L)'
;MDDLYRNPGPLQFDGPGADAKAVTLCVEDQDYMGRIKKLQEYLDKVRTIVKPGCSQDVLKAALSAMASVTDILSVMSSPSSAQTPL
;
A
#
# COMPACT_ATOMS: atom_id res chain seq x y z
N MET A 1 -27.54 40.07 -7.10
CA MET A 1 -27.98 39.02 -6.16
C MET A 1 -27.09 37.84 -6.48
N ASP A 2 -25.88 37.87 -5.92
CA ASP A 2 -24.81 36.96 -6.29
C ASP A 2 -24.16 36.48 -4.99
N ASP A 3 -24.89 35.64 -4.26
CA ASP A 3 -24.31 34.90 -3.15
C ASP A 3 -23.35 33.86 -3.74
N LEU A 4 -22.10 34.28 -3.91
CA LEU A 4 -21.01 33.39 -4.26
C LEU A 4 -20.71 32.49 -3.05
N TYR A 5 -21.37 31.33 -2.99
CA TYR A 5 -21.02 30.28 -2.04
C TYR A 5 -19.58 29.83 -2.29
N ARG A 6 -18.64 30.38 -1.52
CA ARG A 6 -17.34 29.75 -1.30
C ARG A 6 -17.52 28.76 -0.18
N ASN A 7 -17.45 27.47 -0.52
CA ASN A 7 -17.12 26.43 0.45
C ASN A 7 -15.86 26.90 1.21
N PRO A 8 -15.97 27.29 2.49
CA PRO A 8 -14.76 27.59 3.26
C PRO A 8 -13.98 26.28 3.26
N GLY A 9 -12.73 26.30 2.80
CA GLY A 9 -11.85 25.13 2.93
C GLY A 9 -11.96 24.57 4.35
N PRO A 10 -11.80 23.25 4.52
CA PRO A 10 -12.33 22.54 5.68
C PRO A 10 -11.97 23.31 6.95
N LEU A 11 -13.00 23.69 7.73
CA LEU A 11 -12.88 24.32 9.03
C LEU A 11 -12.22 23.31 9.99
N GLN A 12 -10.93 23.07 9.78
CA GLN A 12 -10.09 22.28 10.64
C GLN A 12 -9.53 23.27 11.64
N PHE A 13 -10.24 23.36 12.76
CA PHE A 13 -9.88 24.13 13.94
C PHE A 13 -8.36 24.19 14.11
N ASP A 14 -7.78 25.38 14.00
CA ASP A 14 -6.43 25.62 14.48
C ASP A 14 -6.48 25.62 16.02
N GLY A 15 -5.68 24.78 16.65
CA GLY A 15 -5.72 24.55 18.10
C GLY A 15 -5.03 23.25 18.51
N PRO A 16 -4.89 22.97 19.82
CA PRO A 16 -4.12 21.83 20.32
C PRO A 16 -4.59 20.45 19.85
N GLY A 17 -5.81 20.35 19.31
CA GLY A 17 -6.39 19.13 18.71
C GLY A 17 -6.29 19.06 17.18
N ALA A 18 -5.72 20.06 16.50
CA ALA A 18 -5.60 20.09 15.04
C ALA A 18 -4.74 18.95 14.51
N ASP A 19 -3.66 18.62 15.24
CA ASP A 19 -2.77 17.49 14.94
C ASP A 19 -3.19 16.18 15.64
N ALA A 20 -4.29 16.20 16.41
CA ALA A 20 -4.80 15.01 17.09
C ALA A 20 -5.50 14.10 16.08
N LYS A 21 -4.70 13.32 15.33
CA LYS A 21 -5.22 12.20 14.56
C LYS A 21 -5.82 11.18 15.52
N ALA A 22 -7.01 10.67 15.20
CA ALA A 22 -7.61 9.57 15.96
C ALA A 22 -6.61 8.41 16.05
N VAL A 23 -6.42 7.83 17.24
CA VAL A 23 -5.45 6.73 17.48
C VAL A 23 -5.60 5.61 16.44
N THR A 24 -6.82 5.32 16.00
CA THR A 24 -7.11 4.36 14.92
C THR A 24 -6.31 4.63 13.64
N LEU A 25 -6.18 5.90 13.21
CA LEU A 25 -5.43 6.29 12.02
C LEU A 25 -3.92 6.18 12.21
N CYS A 26 -3.41 6.39 13.43
CA CYS A 26 -1.99 6.27 13.74
C CYS A 26 -1.54 4.80 13.87
N VAL A 27 -2.44 3.91 14.29
CA VAL A 27 -2.16 2.47 14.43
C VAL A 27 -2.04 1.80 13.05
N GLU A 28 -2.82 2.25 12.06
CA GLU A 28 -2.72 1.75 10.68
C GLU A 28 -1.38 2.08 10.03
N ASP A 29 -0.84 3.28 10.25
CA ASP A 29 0.46 3.71 9.71
C ASP A 29 1.66 3.03 10.41
N GLN A 30 1.55 2.72 11.71
CA GLN A 30 2.63 2.05 12.45
C GLN A 30 2.94 0.65 11.92
N ASP A 31 1.94 -0.13 11.54
CA ASP A 31 2.15 -1.46 10.96
C ASP A 31 2.40 -1.41 9.44
N TYR A 32 1.93 -0.37 8.75
CA TYR A 32 2.13 -0.22 7.30
C TYR A 32 3.62 -0.27 6.90
N MET A 33 4.46 0.55 7.55
CA MET A 33 5.90 0.55 7.29
C MET A 33 6.57 -0.76 7.70
N GLY A 34 6.10 -1.41 8.78
CA GLY A 34 6.58 -2.72 9.21
C GLY A 34 6.30 -3.81 8.18
N ARG A 35 5.10 -3.81 7.59
CA ARG A 35 4.70 -4.73 6.52
C ARG A 35 5.50 -4.52 5.24
N ILE A 36 5.80 -3.26 4.87
CA ILE A 36 6.70 -2.97 3.73
C ILE A 36 8.10 -3.54 3.98
N LYS A 37 8.68 -3.33 5.16
CA LYS A 37 10.00 -3.87 5.51
C LYS A 37 10.02 -5.41 5.45
N LYS A 38 8.98 -6.05 5.98
CA LYS A 38 8.85 -7.51 5.94
C LYS A 38 8.73 -8.05 4.51
N LEU A 39 8.00 -7.36 3.64
CA LEU A 39 7.93 -7.70 2.22
C LEU A 39 9.32 -7.63 1.56
N GLN A 40 10.08 -6.56 1.82
CA GLN A 40 11.46 -6.42 1.32
C GLN A 40 12.36 -7.56 1.80
N GLU A 41 12.26 -7.94 3.07
CA GLU A 41 13.02 -9.07 3.62
C GLU A 41 12.73 -10.40 2.89
N TYR A 42 11.47 -10.66 2.51
CA TYR A 42 11.14 -11.85 1.72
C TYR A 42 11.74 -11.80 0.31
N LEU A 43 11.75 -10.64 -0.34
CA LEU A 43 12.37 -10.47 -1.67
C LEU A 43 13.88 -10.71 -1.61
N ASP A 44 14.55 -10.23 -0.56
CA ASP A 44 15.98 -10.47 -0.36
C ASP A 44 16.30 -11.96 -0.09
N LYS A 45 15.42 -12.66 0.63
CA LYS A 45 15.52 -14.12 0.82
C LYS A 45 15.39 -14.86 -0.50
N VAL A 46 14.40 -14.52 -1.33
CA VAL A 46 14.24 -15.10 -2.68
C VAL A 46 15.50 -14.85 -3.51
N ARG A 47 16.01 -13.62 -3.54
CA ARG A 47 17.26 -13.27 -4.24
C ARG A 47 18.45 -14.08 -3.76
N THR A 48 18.52 -14.37 -2.46
CA THR A 48 19.60 -15.17 -1.87
C THR A 48 19.52 -16.64 -2.27
N ILE A 49 18.31 -17.17 -2.43
CA ILE A 49 18.06 -18.55 -2.87
C ILE A 49 18.36 -18.72 -4.37
N VAL A 50 17.95 -17.76 -5.21
CA VAL A 50 18.13 -17.80 -6.67
C VAL A 50 19.48 -17.25 -7.15
N LYS A 51 20.55 -17.47 -6.38
CA LYS A 51 21.91 -17.07 -6.78
C LYS A 51 22.40 -17.86 -8.00
N PRO A 52 23.34 -17.32 -8.79
CA PRO A 52 24.01 -18.09 -9.84
C PRO A 52 24.59 -19.39 -9.25
N GLY A 53 24.23 -20.52 -9.86
CA GLY A 53 24.57 -21.85 -9.36
C GLY A 53 23.47 -22.57 -8.57
N CYS A 54 22.28 -21.97 -8.41
CA CYS A 54 21.09 -22.70 -7.92
C CYS A 54 20.59 -23.75 -8.94
N SER A 55 19.77 -24.70 -8.48
CA SER A 55 19.20 -25.72 -9.35
C SER A 55 18.12 -25.16 -10.29
N GLN A 56 17.97 -25.79 -11.45
CA GLN A 56 16.94 -25.44 -12.43
C GLN A 56 15.52 -25.47 -11.83
N ASP A 57 15.23 -26.47 -10.99
CA ASP A 57 13.91 -26.61 -10.36
C ASP A 57 13.60 -25.46 -9.40
N VAL A 58 14.61 -25.03 -8.62
CA VAL A 58 14.47 -23.87 -7.71
C VAL A 58 14.22 -22.59 -8.49
N LEU A 59 14.97 -22.37 -9.58
CA LEU A 59 14.78 -21.20 -10.44
C LEU A 59 13.39 -21.19 -11.08
N LYS A 60 12.93 -22.34 -11.60
CA LYS A 60 11.60 -22.48 -12.22
C LYS A 60 10.48 -22.25 -11.21
N ALA A 61 10.60 -22.81 -10.01
CA ALA A 61 9.63 -22.60 -8.94
C ALA A 61 9.56 -21.13 -8.49
N ALA A 62 10.72 -20.48 -8.31
CA ALA A 62 10.79 -19.08 -7.92
C ALA A 62 10.16 -18.16 -8.98
N LEU A 63 10.46 -18.38 -10.27
CA LEU A 63 9.84 -17.61 -11.36
C LEU A 63 8.32 -17.74 -11.37
N SER A 64 7.81 -18.97 -11.27
CA SER A 64 6.35 -19.21 -11.27
C SER A 64 5.66 -18.57 -10.07
N ALA A 65 6.25 -18.67 -8.87
CA ALA A 65 5.68 -18.08 -7.67
C ALA A 65 5.67 -16.54 -7.72
N MET A 66 6.77 -15.93 -8.18
CA MET A 66 6.89 -14.46 -8.29
C MET A 66 5.96 -13.88 -9.36
N ALA A 67 5.76 -14.60 -10.47
CA ALA A 67 4.76 -14.23 -11.47
C ALA A 67 3.35 -14.18 -10.86
N SER A 68 2.95 -15.24 -10.15
CA SER A 68 1.64 -15.31 -9.49
C SER A 68 1.43 -14.18 -8.48
N VAL A 69 2.43 -13.86 -7.65
CA VAL A 69 2.36 -12.73 -6.71
C VAL A 69 2.12 -11.41 -7.44
N THR A 70 2.81 -11.20 -8.57
CA THR A 70 2.67 -9.98 -9.38
C THR A 70 1.28 -9.87 -10.00
N ASP A 71 0.75 -10.97 -10.52
CA ASP A 71 -0.59 -11.01 -11.13
C ASP A 71 -1.69 -10.68 -10.12
N ILE A 72 -1.64 -11.28 -8.93
CA ILE A 72 -2.59 -11.02 -7.84
C ILE A 72 -2.55 -9.53 -7.46
N LEU A 73 -1.36 -8.98 -7.24
CA LEU A 73 -1.20 -7.58 -6.86
C LEU A 73 -1.63 -6.63 -7.99
N SER A 74 -1.43 -7.00 -9.26
CA SER A 74 -1.89 -6.22 -10.41
C SER A 74 -3.42 -6.10 -10.44
N VAL A 75 -4.13 -7.21 -10.23
CA VAL A 75 -5.61 -7.20 -10.15
C VAL A 75 -6.09 -6.31 -9.00
N MET A 76 -5.44 -6.40 -7.83
CA MET A 76 -5.78 -5.58 -6.67
C MET A 76 -5.43 -4.09 -6.82
N SER A 77 -4.38 -3.78 -7.59
CA SER A 77 -3.96 -2.40 -7.87
C SER A 77 -4.82 -1.69 -8.90
N SER A 78 -5.67 -2.44 -9.62
CA SER A 78 -6.61 -1.88 -10.59
C SER A 78 -7.65 -1.04 -9.83
N PRO A 79 -7.88 0.22 -10.20
CA PRO A 79 -8.89 1.05 -9.54
C PRO A 79 -10.25 0.37 -9.70
N SER A 80 -10.85 -0.03 -8.58
CA SER A 80 -12.22 -0.54 -8.58
C SER A 80 -13.16 0.60 -8.96
N SER A 81 -13.74 0.52 -10.16
CA SER A 81 -14.79 1.43 -10.62
C SER A 81 -16.06 1.26 -9.78
N ALA A 82 -16.13 1.88 -8.61
CA ALA A 82 -17.35 2.06 -7.82
C ALA A 82 -17.14 3.24 -6.85
N GLN A 83 -17.99 4.24 -6.72
CA GLN A 83 -19.27 4.64 -7.30
C GLN A 83 -19.39 6.14 -6.96
N THR A 84 -19.85 6.94 -7.91
CA THR A 84 -20.32 8.33 -7.70
C THR A 84 -21.41 8.37 -6.62
N PRO A 85 -21.32 9.24 -5.59
CA PRO A 85 -22.49 9.68 -4.86
C PRO A 85 -23.17 10.81 -5.64
N LEU A 86 -24.48 10.65 -5.87
CA LEU A 86 -25.42 11.65 -6.35
C LEU A 86 -25.56 12.83 -5.38
#